data_AF-A0A518HET4-F1
#
_entry.id   AF-A0A518HET4-F1
#
_cell.length_a   1.000
_cell.length_b   1.000
_cell.length_c   1.000
_cell.angle_alpha   90.00
_cell.angle_beta   90.00
_cell.angle_gamma   90.00
#
_symmetry.space_group_name_H-M   'P 1'
#
loop_
_entity.id
_entity.type
_entity.pdbx_description
1 polymer ?
#
loop_
_entity_poly.entity_id
_entity_poly.type
_entity_poly.pdbx_seq_one_letter_code
_entity_poly.pdbx_strand_id
1 'polypeptide(L)'
;MREKVLSLCEEREAFALAYAHPGCPRTSNPVDRLLRRLDCHLSCTQQLHGKSAAAEQGLRGWALIHNFAPMCPWTVRETPELRSPAERLNGKRYHPDWLQNLLISASLGGDRRAPRNP
;
A
#
# COMPACT_ATOMS: atom_id res chain seq x y z
N MET A 1 10.78 -24.45 20.59
CA MET A 1 9.75 -23.39 20.60
C MET A 1 9.94 -22.43 21.77
N ARG A 2 10.11 -22.93 23.00
CA ARG A 2 10.38 -22.13 24.21
C ARG A 2 11.59 -21.19 24.07
N GLU A 3 12.71 -21.69 23.56
CA GLU A 3 13.95 -20.89 23.38
C GLU A 3 13.76 -19.71 22.42
N LYS A 4 13.04 -19.91 21.29
CA LYS A 4 12.74 -18.83 20.34
C LYS A 4 11.83 -17.74 20.93
N VAL A 5 10.93 -18.12 21.84
CA VAL A 5 10.07 -17.14 22.53
C VAL A 5 10.92 -16.34 23.52
N LEU A 6 11.81 -16.99 24.25
CA LEU A 6 12.71 -16.33 25.21
C LEU A 6 13.67 -15.36 24.51
N SER A 7 14.22 -15.73 23.34
CA SER A 7 15.08 -14.82 22.56
C SER A 7 14.34 -13.57 22.09
N LEU A 8 13.05 -13.67 21.77
CA LEU A 8 12.22 -12.50 21.44
C LEU A 8 11.94 -11.62 22.66
N CYS A 9 11.83 -12.21 23.85
CA CYS A 9 11.66 -11.47 25.09
C CYS A 9 12.91 -10.66 25.46
N GLU A 10 14.10 -11.14 25.11
CA GLU A 10 15.37 -10.42 25.31
C GLU A 10 15.44 -9.15 24.44
N GLU A 11 14.86 -9.16 23.24
CA GLU A 11 14.78 -8.00 22.34
C GLU A 11 13.66 -7.00 22.67
N ARG A 12 12.92 -7.22 23.76
CA ARG A 12 11.76 -6.40 24.17
C ARG A 12 12.06 -4.90 24.17
N GLU A 13 13.21 -4.51 24.71
CA GLU A 13 13.57 -3.09 24.82
C GLU A 13 13.78 -2.44 23.45
N ALA A 14 14.36 -3.17 22.50
CA ALA A 14 14.50 -2.71 21.12
C ALA A 14 13.13 -2.53 20.45
N PHE A 15 12.19 -3.44 20.67
CA PHE A 15 10.81 -3.30 20.17
C PHE A 15 10.02 -2.18 20.86
N ALA A 16 10.30 -1.93 22.15
CA ALA A 16 9.61 -0.90 22.92
C ALA A 16 9.91 0.53 22.43
N LEU A 17 11.08 0.76 21.82
CA LEU A 17 11.46 2.06 21.27
C LEU A 17 10.45 2.59 20.25
N ALA A 18 9.86 1.71 19.43
CA ALA A 18 8.86 2.11 18.44
C ALA A 18 7.58 2.67 19.09
N TYR A 19 7.22 2.20 20.28
CA TYR A 19 6.03 2.66 21.00
C TYR A 19 6.22 4.02 21.69
N ALA A 20 7.47 4.48 21.85
CA ALA A 20 7.76 5.80 22.39
C ALA A 20 7.47 6.93 21.37
N HIS A 21 7.25 6.60 20.09
CA HIS A 21 6.92 7.59 19.08
C HIS A 21 5.50 8.18 19.35
N PRO A 22 5.35 9.51 19.37
CA PRO A 22 4.03 10.14 19.54
C PRO A 22 3.06 9.70 18.44
N GLY A 23 1.86 9.26 18.82
CA GLY A 23 0.85 8.76 17.89
C GLY A 23 1.04 7.32 17.40
N CYS A 24 2.04 6.59 17.92
CA CYS A 24 2.28 5.20 17.53
C CYS A 24 1.12 4.29 17.95
N PRO A 25 0.44 3.60 17.01
CA PRO A 25 -0.57 2.61 17.36
C PRO A 25 0.05 1.46 18.16
N ARG A 26 -0.63 1.00 19.21
CA ARG A 26 -0.19 -0.17 20.00
C ARG A 26 -0.08 -1.46 19.18
N THR A 27 -0.73 -1.54 18.01
CA THR A 27 -0.75 -2.73 17.17
C THR A 27 -0.47 -2.39 15.72
N SER A 28 0.26 -3.27 15.03
CA SER A 28 0.52 -3.25 13.59
C SER A 28 -0.69 -3.67 12.75
N ASN A 29 -1.85 -3.95 13.36
CA ASN A 29 -3.03 -4.51 12.72
C ASN A 29 -3.46 -3.80 11.41
N PRO A 30 -3.42 -2.45 11.28
CA PRO A 30 -3.70 -1.79 10.01
C PRO A 30 -2.72 -2.19 8.89
N VAL A 31 -1.43 -2.29 9.21
CA VAL A 31 -0.36 -2.72 8.30
C VAL A 31 -0.50 -4.20 7.99
N ASP A 32 -0.74 -5.04 8.99
CA ASP A 32 -0.87 -6.49 8.81
C ASP A 32 -2.06 -6.84 7.90
N ARG A 33 -3.19 -6.13 8.04
CA ARG A 33 -4.34 -6.30 7.14
C ARG A 33 -4.03 -5.89 5.69
N LEU A 34 -3.18 -4.89 5.49
CA LEU A 34 -2.71 -4.50 4.17
C LEU A 34 -1.79 -5.59 3.60
N LEU A 35 -0.80 -6.04 4.36
CA LEU A 35 0.17 -7.06 3.96
C LEU A 35 -0.50 -8.39 3.66
N ARG A 36 -1.53 -8.79 4.41
CA ARG A 36 -2.33 -10.00 4.10
C ARG A 36 -3.05 -9.93 2.75
N ARG A 37 -3.51 -8.74 2.34
CA ARG A 37 -4.11 -8.55 1.01
C ARG A 37 -3.06 -8.62 -0.10
N LEU A 38 -1.88 -8.05 0.14
CA LEU A 38 -0.76 -8.16 -0.78
C LEU A 38 -0.32 -9.62 -0.92
N ASP A 39 -0.18 -10.35 0.18
CA ASP A 39 0.21 -11.76 0.19
C ASP A 39 -0.77 -12.65 -0.59
N CYS A 40 -2.07 -12.39 -0.45
CA CYS A 40 -3.10 -13.05 -1.27
C CYS A 40 -2.91 -12.75 -2.77
N HIS A 41 -2.68 -11.48 -3.13
CA HIS A 41 -2.43 -11.09 -4.52
C HIS A 41 -1.18 -11.75 -5.10
N LEU A 42 -0.08 -11.77 -4.33
CA LEU A 42 1.15 -12.43 -4.70
C LEU A 42 0.90 -13.93 -4.88
N SER A 43 0.20 -14.58 -3.96
CA SER A 43 -0.14 -16.01 -4.09
C SER A 43 -0.92 -16.30 -5.37
N CYS A 44 -1.91 -15.46 -5.72
CA CYS A 44 -2.68 -15.60 -6.96
C CYS A 44 -1.85 -15.38 -8.24
N THR A 45 -0.76 -14.62 -8.16
CA THR A 45 0.11 -14.28 -9.29
C THR A 45 1.37 -15.15 -9.35
N GLN A 46 1.40 -16.27 -8.61
CA GLN A 46 2.58 -17.14 -8.46
C GLN A 46 3.79 -16.40 -7.88
N GLN A 47 3.53 -15.56 -6.88
CA GLN A 47 4.50 -14.71 -6.20
C GLN A 47 5.12 -13.69 -7.16
N LEU A 48 6.45 -13.64 -7.23
CA LEU A 48 7.21 -12.76 -8.12
C LEU A 48 7.84 -13.57 -9.27
N HIS A 49 7.16 -14.64 -9.71
CA HIS A 49 7.71 -15.53 -10.74
C HIS A 49 7.89 -14.82 -12.09
N GLY A 50 8.97 -15.15 -12.78
CA GLY A 50 9.31 -14.59 -14.08
C GLY A 50 10.37 -13.47 -14.01
N LYS A 51 10.22 -12.46 -14.87
CA LYS A 51 11.19 -11.36 -14.97
C LYS A 51 10.90 -10.30 -13.92
N SER A 52 11.94 -9.71 -13.32
CA SER A 52 11.81 -8.63 -12.33
C SER A 52 10.96 -7.45 -12.84
N ALA A 53 11.06 -7.10 -14.13
CA ALA A 53 10.24 -6.06 -14.74
C ALA A 53 8.74 -6.38 -14.74
N ALA A 54 8.36 -7.64 -14.95
CA ALA A 54 6.97 -8.07 -14.89
C ALA A 54 6.45 -8.08 -13.45
N ALA A 55 7.27 -8.53 -12.50
CA ALA A 55 6.95 -8.48 -11.07
C ALA A 55 6.75 -7.03 -10.59
N GLU A 56 7.61 -6.10 -11.01
CA GLU A 56 7.49 -4.67 -10.72
C GLU A 56 6.18 -4.09 -11.28
N GLN A 57 5.85 -4.41 -12.53
CA GLN A 57 4.59 -3.97 -13.15
C GLN A 57 3.36 -4.53 -12.42
N GLY A 58 3.39 -5.79 -12.00
CA GLY A 58 2.32 -6.42 -11.23
C GLY A 58 2.11 -5.74 -9.87
N LEU A 59 3.19 -5.58 -9.09
CA LEU A 59 3.17 -4.86 -7.81
C LEU A 59 2.70 -3.42 -7.96
N ARG A 60 3.16 -2.71 -8.99
CA ARG A 60 2.73 -1.34 -9.29
C ARG A 60 1.24 -1.29 -9.62
N GLY A 61 0.75 -2.21 -10.44
CA GLY A 61 -0.67 -2.34 -10.77
C GLY A 61 -1.52 -2.56 -9.52
N TRP A 62 -1.11 -3.49 -8.66
CA TRP A 62 -1.77 -3.73 -7.38
C TRP A 62 -1.79 -2.49 -6.49
N ALA A 63 -0.66 -1.80 -6.36
CA ALA A 63 -0.56 -0.59 -5.54
C ALA A 63 -1.46 0.54 -6.06
N LEU A 64 -1.55 0.73 -7.38
CA LEU A 64 -2.44 1.71 -7.99
C LEU A 64 -3.91 1.38 -7.69
N ILE A 65 -4.33 0.13 -7.90
CA ILE A 65 -5.69 -0.29 -7.60
C ILE A 65 -5.99 -0.14 -6.11
N HIS A 66 -5.09 -0.58 -5.23
CA HIS A 66 -5.28 -0.45 -3.79
C HIS A 66 -5.49 1.01 -3.34
N ASN A 67 -4.73 1.94 -3.92
CA ASN A 67 -4.76 3.34 -3.52
C ASN A 67 -5.92 4.14 -4.11
N PHE A 68 -6.34 3.84 -5.33
CA PHE A 68 -7.33 4.66 -6.06
C PHE A 68 -8.71 4.02 -6.19
N ALA A 69 -8.85 2.71 -6.01
CA ALA A 69 -10.17 2.09 -6.00
C ALA A 69 -11.02 2.65 -4.84
N PRO A 70 -12.35 2.76 -5.05
CA PRO A 70 -13.24 3.22 -3.99
C PRO A 70 -13.19 2.25 -2.81
N MET A 71 -13.15 2.80 -1.61
CA MET A 71 -13.30 2.02 -0.39
C MET A 71 -14.69 1.40 -0.30
N CYS A 72 -14.86 0.50 0.68
CA CYS A 72 -16.15 -0.11 0.98
C CYS A 72 -17.27 0.95 1.04
N PRO A 73 -18.44 0.72 0.43
CA PRO A 73 -19.56 1.67 0.44
C PRO A 73 -19.96 2.15 1.84
N TRP A 74 -19.81 1.29 2.86
CA TRP A 74 -20.04 1.66 4.26
C TRP A 74 -19.07 2.74 4.74
N THR A 75 -17.77 2.60 4.46
CA THR A 75 -16.74 3.58 4.81
C THR A 75 -16.95 4.90 4.06
N VAL A 76 -17.35 4.84 2.80
CA VAL A 76 -17.64 6.03 1.99
C VAL A 76 -18.86 6.79 2.51
N ARG A 77 -19.87 6.10 3.08
CA ARG A 77 -21.02 6.76 3.70
C ARG A 77 -20.65 7.56 4.95
N GLU A 78 -19.71 7.04 5.75
CA GLU A 78 -19.22 7.74 6.96
C GLU A 78 -18.29 8.91 6.62
N THR A 79 -17.55 8.83 5.51
CA THR A 79 -16.60 9.85 5.07
C THR A 79 -16.75 10.13 3.57
N PRO A 80 -17.78 10.90 3.16
CA PRO A 80 -18.14 11.12 1.75
C PRO A 80 -17.05 11.80 0.90
N GLU A 81 -16.22 12.61 1.55
CA GLU A 81 -15.17 13.42 0.92
C GLU A 81 -13.94 12.58 0.56
N LEU A 82 -13.73 11.44 1.23
CA LEU A 82 -12.54 10.63 1.08
C LEU A 82 -12.93 9.24 0.58
N ARG A 83 -12.99 9.07 -0.74
CA ARG A 83 -13.55 7.86 -1.36
C ARG A 83 -12.53 6.76 -1.57
N SER A 84 -11.26 7.09 -1.61
CA SER A 84 -10.15 6.15 -1.80
C SER A 84 -9.04 6.35 -0.75
N PRO A 85 -8.18 5.35 -0.50
CA PRO A 85 -7.04 5.53 0.41
C PRO A 85 -6.11 6.69 0.03
N ALA A 86 -5.88 6.91 -1.27
CA ALA A 86 -5.08 8.03 -1.76
C ALA A 86 -5.70 9.38 -1.41
N GLU A 87 -7.03 9.52 -1.56
CA GLU A 87 -7.74 10.75 -1.19
C GLU A 87 -7.64 11.01 0.32
N ARG A 88 -7.79 9.97 1.15
CA ARG A 88 -7.64 10.07 2.61
C ARG A 88 -6.27 10.57 3.02
N LEU A 89 -5.22 10.03 2.41
CA LEU A 89 -3.85 10.37 2.76
C LEU A 89 -3.45 11.76 2.26
N ASN A 90 -3.87 12.11 1.04
CA ASN A 90 -3.48 13.37 0.39
C ASN A 90 -4.38 14.56 0.75
N GLY A 91 -5.59 14.31 1.26
CA GLY A 91 -6.59 15.36 1.53
C GLY A 91 -7.17 16.04 0.27
N LYS A 92 -6.91 15.50 -0.93
CA LYS A 92 -7.37 16.05 -2.21
C LYS A 92 -7.65 14.97 -3.25
N ARG A 93 -8.43 15.32 -4.28
CA ARG A 93 -8.71 14.51 -5.47
C ARG A 93 -8.54 15.32 -6.75
N TYR A 94 -8.16 14.67 -7.85
CA TYR A 94 -8.04 15.34 -9.16
C TYR A 94 -9.37 15.35 -9.92
N HIS A 95 -10.13 14.27 -9.81
CA HIS A 95 -11.38 14.06 -10.53
C HIS A 95 -12.41 13.34 -9.62
N PRO A 96 -13.74 13.56 -9.80
CA PRO A 96 -14.78 12.86 -9.03
C PRO A 96 -14.88 11.36 -9.34
N ASP A 97 -14.52 10.95 -10.55
CA ASP A 97 -14.38 9.54 -10.93
C ASP A 97 -13.01 8.99 -10.48
N TRP A 98 -13.04 7.92 -9.70
CA TRP A 98 -11.86 7.26 -9.15
C TRP A 98 -10.95 6.69 -10.25
N LEU A 99 -11.52 6.23 -11.36
CA LEU A 99 -10.76 5.65 -12.46
C LEU A 99 -9.88 6.72 -13.13
N GLN A 100 -10.40 7.93 -13.24
CA GLN A 100 -9.63 9.07 -13.76
C GLN A 100 -8.46 9.42 -12.83
N ASN A 101 -8.66 9.40 -11.50
CA ASN A 101 -7.56 9.62 -10.54
C ASN A 101 -6.45 8.56 -10.69
N LEU A 102 -6.84 7.29 -10.91
CA LEU A 102 -5.89 6.21 -11.19
C LEU A 102 -5.12 6.46 -12.48
N LEU A 103 -5.82 6.75 -13.59
CA LEU A 103 -5.19 6.99 -14.90
C LEU A 103 -4.23 8.17 -14.86
N ILE A 104 -4.63 9.28 -14.24
CA ILE A 104 -3.78 10.46 -14.03
C ILE A 104 -2.51 10.06 -13.28
N SER A 105 -2.64 9.31 -12.19
CA SER A 105 -1.49 8.91 -11.35
C SER A 105 -0.60 7.84 -12.00
N ALA A 106 -1.16 7.01 -12.87
CA ALA A 106 -0.42 5.99 -13.62
C ALA A 106 0.29 6.56 -14.86
N SER A 107 -0.15 7.70 -15.38
CA SER A 107 0.27 8.27 -16.67
C SER A 107 1.73 8.78 -16.74
N LEU A 108 2.50 8.69 -15.64
CA LEU A 108 3.84 9.32 -15.52
C LEU A 108 3.82 10.83 -15.82
N GLY A 109 2.66 11.49 -15.77
CA GLY A 109 2.51 12.90 -16.15
C GLY A 109 2.84 13.19 -17.62
N GLY A 110 2.85 12.16 -18.49
CA GLY A 110 3.28 12.31 -19.89
C GLY A 110 4.79 12.24 -20.11
N ASP A 111 5.60 11.90 -19.09
CA ASP A 111 7.04 11.73 -19.24
C ASP A 111 7.38 10.46 -20.03
N ARG A 112 7.32 10.59 -21.36
CA ARG A 112 7.97 9.68 -22.29
C ARG A 112 9.41 10.14 -22.33
N ARG A 113 10.29 9.48 -21.57
CA ARG A 113 11.75 9.65 -21.69
C ARG A 113 12.09 9.80 -23.18
N ALA A 114 12.52 10.99 -23.59
CA ALA A 114 13.04 11.17 -24.94
C ALA A 114 14.18 10.16 -25.11
N PRO A 115 14.32 9.52 -26.30
CA PRO A 115 15.44 8.63 -26.54
C PRO A 115 16.72 9.37 -26.17
N ARG A 116 17.54 8.73 -25.34
CA ARG A 116 18.83 9.28 -24.93
C ARG A 116 19.65 9.37 -26.22
N ASN A 117 19.86 10.59 -26.74
CA ASN A 117 20.63 10.79 -27.95
C ASN A 117 22.01 10.11 -27.79
N PRO A 118 22.51 9.43 -28.83
CA PRO A 118 23.79 8.74 -28.82
C PRO A 118 24.96 9.70 -28.58
#